data_AF-A0A9D0TDN7-F1
#
_entry.id   AF-A0A9D0TDN7-F1
#
_cell.length_a   1.000
_cell.length_b   1.000
_cell.length_c   1.000
_cell.angle_alpha   90.00
_cell.angle_beta   90.00
_cell.angle_gamma   90.00
#
_symmetry.space_group_name_H-M   'P 1'
#
loop_
_entity.id
_entity.type
_entity.pdbx_description
1 polymer ?
#
loop_
_entity_poly.entity_id
_entity_poly.type
_entity_poly.pdbx_seq_one_letter_code
_entity_poly.pdbx_strand_id
1 'polypeptide(L)'
;MNDKEIYRPVTGEFKNGAPGCGGQTAAPAPQGVTEAPQSYSLQSDILQHARVLDGGVHAYVNAGERVTGFGFGGSESLTLFLEDAAGTRFVRKVLSEALLTAKWRREGRDVMLHPCRKARRQTEYLRSLPESVKSYFPRVLNVTEQSISRGEGKEKQVFHEYIYDMSFVPGIEIGRFVLQYQPRPIVVAMLYCVIFRLLREKVHCRRCRIPLRPTLESSYFNKIEQRMALARRTAPETFSSDLLESDSIIINNRIYRNLKVLLREFRANRVYHEILEPRYHSLVMGDTNTENIKIGNIRPLLDAMARDDLSFDDIPFTADELEIRFLDPRAIGFHIDGDDTCVDDPMYDNKPWHNSLGNYDMIHGEHFDLSLVIRDGVPDLHRSFHENNPYSKSYDGIGEYFAQSMTHAWRLNTINADIHHIDPHWLVRFVFLMGTHFMAMPPFHFHKEPDGTLIDTPRRQQRPLAIYAEGIIWLNLALDMLKGKVVEFHGVHVNINSIPDAVQTYCDLGNATADIDTVAMYGRTADEEYSSW
;
A
#
# COMPACT_ATOMS: atom_id res chain seq x y z
N MET A 1 13.33 41.15 26.26
CA MET A 1 14.56 40.53 26.78
C MET A 1 14.51 39.09 26.32
N ASN A 2 14.97 38.84 25.09
CA ASN A 2 16.28 38.23 24.83
C ASN A 2 16.53 37.04 25.74
N ASP A 3 16.39 35.83 25.19
CA ASP A 3 17.46 34.83 25.27
C ASP A 3 17.43 33.94 24.02
N LYS A 4 18.51 34.08 23.25
CA LYS A 4 18.95 33.23 22.16
C LYS A 4 19.98 32.25 22.72
N GLU A 5 20.27 31.22 21.92
CA GLU A 5 21.36 30.24 22.03
C GLU A 5 21.01 29.02 22.91
N ILE A 6 21.41 27.77 22.60
CA ILE A 6 22.61 27.29 21.92
C ILE A 6 22.29 25.96 21.21
N TYR A 7 22.61 25.86 19.91
CA TYR A 7 22.88 24.60 19.22
C TYR A 7 24.35 24.67 18.77
N ARG A 8 25.23 23.81 19.31
CA ARG A 8 26.61 23.62 18.84
C ARG A 8 26.75 22.19 18.30
N PRO A 9 27.18 21.99 17.04
CA PRO A 9 27.60 20.68 16.58
C PRO A 9 29.04 20.41 17.02
N VAL A 10 29.27 19.24 17.59
CA VAL A 10 30.60 18.73 17.94
C VAL A 10 31.26 18.17 16.68
N THR A 11 32.30 18.85 16.20
CA THR A 11 33.25 18.33 15.21
C THR A 11 34.40 17.66 15.95
N GLY A 12 34.52 16.33 15.84
CA GLY A 12 35.66 15.57 16.34
C GLY A 12 36.65 15.28 15.22
N GLU A 13 37.80 15.94 15.26
CA GLU A 13 38.99 15.64 14.45
C GLU A 13 39.64 14.33 14.92
N PHE A 14 39.89 13.39 14.00
CA PHE A 14 40.77 12.24 14.25
C PHE A 14 42.21 12.60 13.89
N LYS A 15 43.11 12.53 14.87
CA LYS A 15 44.56 12.69 14.69
C LYS A 15 45.23 11.35 14.37
N ASN A 16 46.15 11.42 13.41
CA ASN A 16 47.08 10.36 12.99
C ASN A 16 48.02 9.90 14.11
N GLY A 17 48.35 8.60 14.10
CA GLY A 17 49.47 8.02 14.81
C GLY A 17 49.77 6.60 14.36
N ALA A 18 50.76 6.42 13.49
CA ALA A 18 51.49 5.16 13.27
C ALA A 18 52.76 5.17 14.14
N PRO A 19 53.34 4.02 14.53
CA PRO A 19 54.20 3.17 13.66
C PRO A 19 53.98 1.65 13.94
N GLY A 20 54.47 0.63 13.24
CA GLY A 20 55.34 0.45 12.07
C GLY A 20 55.74 -1.05 11.97
N CYS A 21 56.12 -1.47 10.75
CA CYS A 21 56.94 -2.63 10.35
C CYS A 21 56.38 -4.07 10.30
N GLY A 22 56.50 -4.66 9.10
CA GLY A 22 56.54 -6.12 8.84
C GLY A 22 56.03 -6.50 7.46
N GLY A 23 56.86 -6.41 6.41
CA GLY A 23 56.47 -6.65 5.01
C GLY A 23 56.56 -8.11 4.55
N GLN A 24 55.88 -8.41 3.43
CA GLN A 24 56.35 -9.34 2.39
C GLN A 24 55.49 -9.24 1.11
N THR A 25 56.20 -8.91 0.02
CA THR A 25 56.03 -9.30 -1.40
C THR A 25 54.67 -9.12 -2.12
N ALA A 26 54.71 -8.20 -3.10
CA ALA A 26 53.66 -7.87 -4.05
C ALA A 26 53.49 -8.91 -5.18
N ALA A 27 52.24 -9.20 -5.53
CA ALA A 27 51.81 -9.72 -6.83
C ALA A 27 50.96 -8.65 -7.54
N PRO A 28 50.94 -8.59 -8.89
CA PRO A 28 50.37 -7.45 -9.61
C PRO A 28 48.84 -7.43 -9.51
N ALA A 29 48.30 -6.29 -9.10
CA ALA A 29 46.87 -6.05 -8.99
C ALA A 29 46.18 -6.15 -10.37
N PRO A 30 45.04 -6.86 -10.50
CA PRO A 30 44.15 -6.64 -11.62
C PRO A 30 43.60 -5.22 -11.49
N GLN A 31 43.58 -4.48 -12.60
CA GLN A 31 42.98 -3.14 -12.67
C GLN A 31 41.47 -3.24 -12.41
N GLY A 32 41.10 -3.32 -11.13
CA GLY A 32 39.76 -3.10 -10.64
C GLY A 32 39.51 -1.60 -10.64
N VAL A 33 38.52 -1.18 -11.41
CA VAL A 33 37.90 0.13 -11.26
C VAL A 33 37.16 0.09 -9.91
N THR A 34 37.87 0.37 -8.83
CA THR A 34 37.29 0.63 -7.51
C THR A 34 36.74 2.05 -7.53
N GLU A 35 35.56 2.23 -8.10
CA GLU A 35 34.73 3.39 -7.74
C GLU A 35 34.17 3.13 -6.34
N ALA A 36 34.51 4.03 -5.42
CA ALA A 36 33.99 4.02 -4.06
C ALA A 36 32.46 3.96 -4.08
N PRO A 37 31.81 3.27 -3.11
CA PRO A 37 30.36 3.26 -3.02
C PRO A 37 29.88 4.70 -2.90
N GLN A 38 29.22 5.19 -3.95
CA GLN A 38 28.58 6.49 -3.94
C GLN A 38 27.64 6.50 -2.75
N SER A 39 27.87 7.43 -1.83
CA SER A 39 26.95 7.70 -0.74
C SER A 39 25.62 8.12 -1.37
N TYR A 40 24.68 7.19 -1.48
CA TYR A 40 23.30 7.49 -1.80
C TYR A 40 22.75 8.28 -0.62
N SER A 41 22.94 9.60 -0.64
CA SER A 41 22.19 10.47 0.23
C SER A 41 20.73 10.30 -0.15
N LEU A 42 19.88 10.03 0.83
CA LEU A 42 18.42 10.09 0.76
C LEU A 42 17.90 11.53 0.46
N GLN A 43 18.65 12.31 -0.32
CA GLN A 43 18.18 13.52 -0.98
C GLN A 43 17.37 13.07 -2.18
N SER A 44 16.13 12.71 -1.91
CA SER A 44 15.15 12.35 -2.92
C SER A 44 15.05 13.41 -4.02
N ASP A 45 14.63 12.96 -5.20
CA ASP A 45 14.25 13.75 -6.40
C ASP A 45 13.40 15.01 -6.11
N ILE A 46 12.82 15.07 -4.91
CA ILE A 46 12.09 16.17 -4.29
C ILE A 46 12.92 17.47 -4.21
N LEU A 47 14.22 17.41 -3.91
CA LEU A 47 15.06 18.62 -3.82
C LEU A 47 15.48 19.17 -5.20
N GLN A 48 15.55 18.31 -6.23
CA GLN A 48 15.88 18.74 -7.58
C GLN A 48 14.70 19.42 -8.29
N HIS A 49 13.46 18.95 -8.08
CA HIS A 49 12.27 19.66 -8.56
C HIS A 49 11.97 20.95 -7.79
N ALA A 50 12.38 21.06 -6.52
CA ALA A 50 12.23 22.27 -5.73
C ALA A 50 12.93 23.50 -6.34
N ARG A 51 14.05 23.32 -7.07
CA ARG A 51 14.76 24.42 -7.74
C ARG A 51 14.03 24.98 -8.97
N VAL A 52 13.06 24.25 -9.54
CA VAL A 52 12.30 24.68 -10.72
C VAL A 52 10.99 25.41 -10.33
N LEU A 53 10.60 25.37 -9.04
CA LEU A 53 9.28 25.80 -8.58
C LEU A 53 9.29 26.76 -7.37
N ASP A 54 10.37 27.49 -7.11
CA ASP A 54 10.37 28.53 -6.08
C ASP A 54 9.25 29.59 -6.29
N GLY A 55 8.75 29.77 -7.53
CA GLY A 55 7.53 30.56 -7.80
C GLY A 55 6.20 29.79 -7.72
N GLY A 56 6.24 28.45 -7.72
CA GLY A 56 5.07 27.57 -7.79
C GLY A 56 4.42 27.27 -6.44
N VAL A 57 5.19 27.18 -5.36
CA VAL A 57 4.62 26.96 -4.01
C VAL A 57 3.86 28.20 -3.54
N HIS A 58 4.44 29.39 -3.72
CA HIS A 58 3.82 30.66 -3.33
C HIS A 58 2.48 30.93 -4.04
N ALA A 59 2.27 30.39 -5.24
CA ALA A 59 1.00 30.52 -5.96
C ALA A 59 -0.19 29.85 -5.24
N TYR A 60 0.08 28.93 -4.30
CA TYR A 60 -0.93 28.18 -3.56
C TYR A 60 -0.93 28.51 -2.07
N VAL A 61 -0.32 29.63 -1.66
CA VAL A 61 -0.30 30.10 -0.27
C VAL A 61 -1.12 31.39 -0.20
N ASN A 62 -2.17 31.42 0.61
CA ASN A 62 -2.99 32.60 0.78
C ASN A 62 -2.31 33.62 1.70
N ALA A 63 -2.78 34.87 1.63
CA ALA A 63 -2.32 35.92 2.54
C ALA A 63 -2.57 35.51 4.00
N GLY A 64 -1.53 35.62 4.84
CA GLY A 64 -1.59 35.25 6.26
C GLY A 64 -1.32 33.77 6.55
N GLU A 65 -1.13 32.93 5.53
CA GLU A 65 -0.67 31.55 5.70
C GLU A 65 0.86 31.46 5.69
N ARG A 66 1.41 30.55 6.49
CA ARG A 66 2.85 30.25 6.56
C ARG A 66 3.11 28.80 6.20
N VAL A 67 4.05 28.57 5.28
CA VAL A 67 4.51 27.22 4.95
C VAL A 67 5.39 26.69 6.08
N THR A 68 5.01 25.53 6.63
CA THR A 68 5.76 24.81 7.67
C THR A 68 6.48 23.57 7.12
N GLY A 69 6.11 23.13 5.93
CA GLY A 69 6.75 22.06 5.19
C GLY A 69 6.03 21.83 3.87
N PHE A 70 6.63 21.04 2.98
CA PHE A 70 5.98 20.59 1.76
C PHE A 70 6.61 19.27 1.29
N GLY A 71 5.89 18.55 0.43
CA GLY A 71 6.36 17.34 -0.20
C GLY A 71 5.76 17.19 -1.60
N PHE A 72 6.55 16.61 -2.49
CA PHE A 72 6.10 16.12 -3.81
C PHE A 72 6.22 14.59 -3.79
N GLY A 73 5.15 13.86 -4.11
CA GLY A 73 5.23 12.39 -4.22
C GLY A 73 3.91 11.61 -4.14
N GLY A 74 3.93 10.40 -4.72
CA GLY A 74 2.95 9.30 -4.55
C GLY A 74 1.63 9.39 -5.31
N SER A 75 1.10 10.60 -5.54
CA SER A 75 -0.21 10.82 -6.16
C SER A 75 -0.24 11.94 -7.22
N GLU A 76 0.93 12.30 -7.78
CA GLU A 76 1.05 13.42 -8.73
C GLU A 76 0.47 14.73 -8.16
N SER A 77 0.70 14.94 -6.86
CA SER A 77 0.16 16.05 -6.08
C SER A 77 1.26 16.77 -5.32
N LEU A 78 1.19 18.10 -5.28
CA LEU A 78 1.95 18.93 -4.33
C LEU A 78 1.21 18.93 -2.99
N THR A 79 1.88 18.52 -1.91
CA THR A 79 1.33 18.56 -0.55
C THR A 79 2.04 19.65 0.24
N LEU A 80 1.28 20.63 0.74
CA LEU A 80 1.77 21.74 1.56
C LEU A 80 1.29 21.57 2.99
N PHE A 81 2.20 21.74 3.95
CA PHE A 81 1.88 21.86 5.37
C PHE A 81 1.85 23.35 5.71
N LEU A 82 0.67 23.84 6.09
CA LEU A 82 0.40 25.26 6.26
C LEU A 82 -0.04 25.55 7.69
N GLU A 83 0.23 26.77 8.13
CA GLU A 83 -0.23 27.33 9.39
C GLU A 83 -0.92 28.66 9.10
N ASP A 84 -2.16 28.85 9.58
CA ASP A 84 -2.89 30.10 9.41
C ASP A 84 -2.42 31.19 10.39
N ALA A 85 -2.96 32.40 10.26
CA ALA A 85 -2.63 33.52 11.14
C ALA A 85 -3.00 33.29 12.63
N ALA A 86 -3.92 32.35 12.90
CA ALA A 86 -4.30 31.95 14.26
C ALA A 86 -3.41 30.83 14.82
N GLY A 87 -2.44 30.33 14.05
CA GLY A 87 -1.56 29.22 14.44
C GLY A 87 -2.16 27.83 14.17
N THR A 88 -3.29 27.74 13.48
CA THR A 88 -3.93 26.47 13.15
C THR A 88 -3.18 25.78 12.01
N ARG A 89 -2.78 24.53 12.22
CA ARG A 89 -2.10 23.73 11.19
C ARG A 89 -3.08 22.94 10.33
N PHE A 90 -2.84 22.96 9.03
CA PHE A 90 -3.60 22.19 8.05
C PHE A 90 -2.70 21.75 6.89
N VAL A 91 -3.23 20.87 6.06
CA VAL A 91 -2.52 20.34 4.89
C VAL A 91 -3.31 20.67 3.64
N ARG A 92 -2.65 21.32 2.67
CA ARG A 92 -3.22 21.62 1.35
C ARG A 92 -2.65 20.66 0.32
N LYS A 93 -3.52 19.92 -0.35
CA LYS A 93 -3.16 19.05 -1.48
C LYS A 93 -3.57 19.73 -2.78
N VAL A 94 -2.59 19.98 -3.64
CA VAL A 94 -2.74 20.62 -4.96
C VAL A 94 -2.51 19.56 -6.02
N LEU A 95 -3.56 19.21 -6.76
CA LEU A 95 -3.50 18.32 -7.90
C LEU A 95 -3.76 19.14 -9.16
N SER A 96 -2.74 19.29 -9.98
CA SER A 96 -2.78 20.16 -11.16
C SER A 96 -2.38 19.35 -12.38
N GLU A 97 -3.15 19.47 -13.47
CA GLU A 97 -2.77 18.92 -14.77
C GLU A 97 -1.41 19.46 -15.24
N ALA A 98 -1.02 20.66 -14.80
CA ALA A 98 0.29 21.24 -15.09
C ALA A 98 1.45 20.57 -14.36
N LEU A 99 1.16 19.75 -13.33
CA LEU A 99 2.14 18.99 -12.56
C LEU A 99 2.23 17.52 -13.01
N LEU A 100 1.39 17.09 -13.96
CA LEU A 100 1.38 15.71 -14.44
C LEU A 100 2.54 15.45 -15.38
N THR A 101 3.30 14.39 -15.10
CA THR A 101 4.45 13.98 -15.91
C THR A 101 4.06 13.04 -17.06
N ALA A 102 2.81 12.55 -17.10
CA ALA A 102 2.30 11.68 -18.15
C ALA A 102 0.99 12.22 -18.75
N LYS A 103 0.64 11.77 -19.98
CA LYS A 103 -0.60 12.16 -20.66
C LYS A 103 -1.74 11.23 -20.21
N TRP A 104 -2.47 11.63 -19.18
CA TRP A 104 -3.64 10.92 -18.68
C TRP A 104 -4.91 11.39 -19.37
N ARG A 105 -5.82 10.48 -19.72
CA ARG A 105 -7.17 10.82 -20.17
C ARG A 105 -7.98 11.34 -19.00
N ARG A 106 -8.44 12.57 -19.13
CA ARG A 106 -9.19 13.29 -18.11
C ARG A 106 -10.49 12.59 -17.68
N GLU A 107 -11.10 11.82 -18.59
CA GLU A 107 -12.30 11.04 -18.29
C GLU A 107 -12.03 9.87 -17.32
N GLY A 108 -10.76 9.57 -17.00
CA GLY A 108 -10.38 8.48 -16.10
C GLY A 108 -10.71 7.10 -16.67
N ARG A 109 -10.65 6.99 -18.01
CA ARG A 109 -10.83 5.72 -18.76
C ARG A 109 -9.53 4.94 -18.95
N ASP A 110 -8.41 5.48 -18.48
CA ASP A 110 -7.14 4.76 -18.47
C ASP A 110 -7.09 3.76 -17.32
N VAL A 111 -6.13 2.84 -17.38
CA VAL A 111 -5.81 1.85 -16.32
C VAL A 111 -5.62 2.53 -14.94
N MET A 112 -5.29 3.81 -14.96
CA MET A 112 -5.04 4.63 -13.81
C MET A 112 -6.00 5.82 -13.79
N LEU A 113 -6.61 6.09 -12.63
CA LEU A 113 -7.55 7.21 -12.45
C LEU A 113 -6.81 8.55 -12.52
N HIS A 114 -7.31 9.48 -13.34
CA HIS A 114 -6.81 10.84 -13.40
C HIS A 114 -6.70 11.47 -12.00
N PRO A 115 -5.60 12.17 -11.65
CA PRO A 115 -5.36 12.63 -10.27
C PRO A 115 -6.45 13.52 -9.70
N CYS A 116 -6.98 14.49 -10.47
CA CYS A 116 -8.09 15.32 -10.01
C CYS A 116 -9.34 14.49 -9.66
N ARG A 117 -9.64 13.42 -10.42
CA ARG A 117 -10.76 12.51 -10.14
C ARG A 117 -10.48 11.67 -8.90
N LYS A 118 -9.22 11.22 -8.73
CA LYS A 118 -8.76 10.50 -7.53
C LYS A 118 -8.93 11.37 -6.27
N ALA A 119 -8.48 12.62 -6.31
CA ALA A 119 -8.61 13.57 -5.20
C ALA A 119 -10.06 13.90 -4.89
N ARG A 120 -10.90 14.11 -5.91
CA ARG A 120 -12.33 14.32 -5.72
C ARG A 120 -12.98 13.18 -4.95
N ARG A 121 -12.81 11.94 -5.43
CA ARG A 121 -13.31 10.74 -4.75
C ARG A 121 -12.82 10.63 -3.31
N GLN A 122 -11.55 10.97 -3.07
CA GLN A 122 -10.99 10.96 -1.72
C GLN A 122 -11.64 12.01 -0.80
N THR A 123 -11.82 13.24 -1.27
CA THR A 123 -12.47 14.28 -0.46
C THR A 123 -13.92 13.96 -0.14
N GLU A 124 -14.66 13.39 -1.10
CA GLU A 124 -16.04 12.97 -0.89
C GLU A 124 -16.12 11.77 0.07
N TYR A 125 -15.22 10.79 -0.08
CA TYR A 125 -15.08 9.69 0.87
C TYR A 125 -14.92 10.20 2.30
N LEU A 126 -13.94 11.09 2.54
CA LEU A 126 -13.67 11.69 3.84
C LEU A 126 -14.88 12.46 4.40
N ARG A 127 -15.59 13.21 3.55
CA ARG A 127 -16.81 13.94 3.94
C ARG A 127 -17.97 13.01 4.30
N SER A 128 -18.06 11.85 3.64
CA SER A 128 -19.15 10.88 3.84
C SER A 128 -18.94 9.94 5.04
N LEU A 129 -17.75 9.93 5.66
CA LEU A 129 -17.42 9.00 6.73
C LEU A 129 -18.47 9.01 7.86
N PRO A 130 -18.86 7.83 8.39
CA PRO A 130 -19.73 7.75 9.57
C PRO A 130 -19.15 8.53 10.76
N GLU A 131 -19.99 9.22 11.54
CA GLU A 131 -19.53 10.05 12.67
C GLU A 131 -18.62 9.28 13.63
N SER A 132 -18.98 8.02 13.90
CA SER A 132 -18.22 7.11 14.78
C SER A 132 -16.78 6.81 14.35
N VAL A 133 -16.40 7.11 13.10
CA VAL A 133 -15.04 6.85 12.59
C VAL A 133 -14.30 8.12 12.19
N LYS A 134 -14.96 9.28 12.10
CA LYS A 134 -14.35 10.54 11.62
C LYS A 134 -13.11 10.95 12.40
N SER A 135 -13.07 10.65 13.70
CA SER A 135 -11.93 10.99 14.56
C SER A 135 -10.62 10.29 14.17
N TYR A 136 -10.69 9.18 13.42
CA TYR A 136 -9.51 8.43 12.98
C TYR A 136 -8.91 8.95 11.66
N PHE A 137 -9.60 9.84 10.94
CA PHE A 137 -9.22 10.31 9.60
C PHE A 137 -9.08 11.84 9.57
N PRO A 138 -8.35 12.40 8.58
CA PRO A 138 -8.34 13.85 8.36
C PRO A 138 -9.72 14.35 7.93
N ARG A 139 -10.09 15.55 8.39
CA ARG A 139 -11.31 16.25 7.98
C ARG A 139 -11.03 17.14 6.80
N VAL A 140 -11.85 17.07 5.75
CA VAL A 140 -11.80 18.03 4.64
C VAL A 140 -12.32 19.38 5.12
N LEU A 141 -11.50 20.41 4.99
CA LEU A 141 -11.80 21.78 5.42
C LEU A 141 -12.35 22.60 4.26
N ASN A 142 -11.64 22.60 3.12
CA ASN A 142 -12.00 23.37 1.94
C ASN A 142 -11.69 22.57 0.66
N VAL A 143 -12.42 22.85 -0.41
CA VAL A 143 -12.17 22.30 -1.75
C VAL A 143 -12.31 23.44 -2.76
N THR A 144 -11.37 23.52 -3.71
CA THR A 144 -11.35 24.50 -4.78
C THR A 144 -11.02 23.79 -6.08
N GLU A 145 -11.92 23.90 -7.06
CA GLU A 145 -11.68 23.48 -8.43
C GLU A 145 -11.44 24.74 -9.28
N GLN A 146 -10.35 24.77 -10.03
CA GLN A 146 -10.03 25.91 -10.89
C GLN A 146 -9.40 25.48 -12.21
N SER A 147 -9.38 26.40 -13.17
CA SER A 147 -8.70 26.23 -14.44
C SER A 147 -7.67 27.34 -14.61
N ILE A 148 -6.40 26.98 -14.74
CA ILE A 148 -5.32 27.93 -14.95
C ILE A 148 -4.90 27.91 -16.42
N SER A 149 -4.55 29.07 -16.98
CA SER A 149 -3.97 29.15 -18.32
C SER A 149 -2.47 29.40 -18.19
N ARG A 150 -1.63 28.56 -18.81
CA ARG A 150 -0.18 28.80 -18.92
C ARG A 150 0.25 28.81 -20.39
N GLY A 151 1.22 29.67 -20.71
CA GLY A 151 1.73 29.91 -22.07
C GLY A 151 1.58 31.37 -22.52
N GLU A 152 2.50 31.84 -23.36
CA GLU A 152 2.45 33.16 -24.00
C GLU A 152 1.96 33.05 -25.45
N GLY A 153 1.14 34.00 -25.91
CA GLY A 153 0.66 34.04 -27.30
C GLY A 153 -0.55 33.14 -27.61
N LYS A 154 -0.58 32.56 -28.82
CA LYS A 154 -1.74 31.80 -29.36
C LYS A 154 -1.85 30.36 -28.84
N GLU A 155 -0.87 29.87 -28.10
CA GLU A 155 -0.86 28.53 -27.50
C GLU A 155 -1.09 28.60 -25.99
N LYS A 156 -2.23 29.18 -25.58
CA LYS A 156 -2.66 29.11 -24.17
C LYS A 156 -3.17 27.71 -23.89
N GLN A 157 -2.42 26.94 -23.11
CA GLN A 157 -2.89 25.65 -22.61
C GLN A 157 -3.64 25.88 -21.30
N VAL A 158 -4.85 25.33 -21.23
CA VAL A 158 -5.69 25.33 -20.03
C VAL A 158 -5.41 24.06 -19.25
N PHE A 159 -5.06 24.20 -17.98
CA PHE A 159 -4.84 23.11 -17.05
C PHE A 159 -5.88 23.17 -15.94
N HIS A 160 -6.43 22.02 -15.57
CA HIS A 160 -7.37 21.91 -14.46
C HIS A 160 -6.66 21.57 -13.16
N GLU A 161 -7.15 22.16 -12.08
CA GLU A 161 -6.63 21.94 -10.74
C GLU A 161 -7.76 21.58 -9.78
N TYR A 162 -7.47 20.59 -8.94
CA TYR A 162 -8.29 20.18 -7.81
C TYR A 162 -7.46 20.36 -6.55
N ILE A 163 -7.82 21.36 -5.75
CA ILE A 163 -7.12 21.75 -4.53
C ILE A 163 -8.02 21.48 -3.35
N TYR A 164 -7.50 20.86 -2.30
CA TYR A 164 -8.26 20.70 -1.07
C TYR A 164 -7.40 20.81 0.18
N ASP A 165 -8.01 21.40 1.21
CA ASP A 165 -7.43 21.54 2.53
C ASP A 165 -8.00 20.46 3.44
N MET A 166 -7.14 19.87 4.25
CA MET A 166 -7.52 18.89 5.26
C MET A 166 -6.86 19.18 6.60
N SER A 167 -7.48 18.74 7.69
CA SER A 167 -6.89 18.88 9.02
C SER A 167 -5.54 18.19 9.11
N PHE A 168 -4.58 18.83 9.75
CA PHE A 168 -3.29 18.22 10.06
C PHE A 168 -3.47 17.02 11.01
N VAL A 169 -2.80 15.90 10.70
CA VAL A 169 -2.77 14.71 11.55
C VAL A 169 -1.38 14.61 12.19
N PRO A 170 -1.24 14.83 13.51
CA PRO A 170 0.05 14.73 14.19
C PRO A 170 0.50 13.26 14.30
N GLY A 171 1.79 13.07 14.58
CA GLY A 171 2.38 11.77 14.87
C GLY A 171 3.48 11.34 13.90
N ILE A 172 4.09 10.20 14.21
CA ILE A 172 5.11 9.54 13.38
C ILE A 172 4.47 8.43 12.54
N GLU A 173 5.00 8.19 11.35
CA GLU A 173 4.60 7.05 10.50
C GLU A 173 5.13 5.75 11.08
N ILE A 174 4.40 4.64 10.90
CA ILE A 174 4.89 3.33 11.34
C ILE A 174 6.24 3.01 10.72
N GLY A 175 6.38 3.23 9.41
CA GLY A 175 7.62 2.91 8.69
C GLY A 175 8.80 3.73 9.22
N ARG A 176 8.55 4.99 9.60
CA ARG A 176 9.55 5.86 10.22
C ARG A 176 9.86 5.46 11.66
N PHE A 177 8.86 5.00 12.43
CA PHE A 177 9.08 4.45 13.77
C PHE A 177 9.96 3.19 13.71
N VAL A 178 9.64 2.26 12.81
CA VAL A 178 10.44 1.04 12.60
C VAL A 178 11.87 1.39 12.19
N LEU A 179 12.03 2.27 11.21
CA LEU A 179 13.34 2.72 10.73
C LEU A 179 14.19 3.38 11.84
N GLN A 180 13.59 4.27 12.64
CA GLN A 180 14.31 5.07 13.63
C GLN A 180 14.62 4.31 14.91
N TYR A 181 13.69 3.47 15.38
CA TYR A 181 13.77 2.83 16.70
C TYR A 181 14.11 1.34 16.63
N GLN A 182 13.98 0.71 15.47
CA GLN A 182 14.27 -0.70 15.23
C GLN A 182 13.71 -1.63 16.33
N PRO A 183 12.39 -1.57 16.59
CA PRO A 183 11.72 -2.42 17.58
C PRO A 183 11.94 -3.91 17.30
N ARG A 184 11.88 -4.75 18.34
CA ARG A 184 11.88 -6.21 18.16
C ARG A 184 10.61 -6.65 17.41
N PRO A 185 10.64 -7.77 16.66
CA PRO A 185 9.49 -8.22 15.86
C PRO A 185 8.19 -8.39 16.66
N ILE A 186 8.26 -8.86 17.91
CA ILE A 186 7.08 -8.98 18.78
C ILE A 186 6.37 -7.64 19.03
N VAL A 187 7.10 -6.53 19.17
CA VAL A 187 6.51 -5.19 19.38
C VAL A 187 5.80 -4.72 18.12
N VAL A 188 6.39 -4.97 16.94
CA VAL A 188 5.78 -4.66 15.64
C VAL A 188 4.52 -5.50 15.43
N ALA A 189 4.58 -6.80 15.72
CA ALA A 189 3.44 -7.70 15.62
C ALA A 189 2.29 -7.28 16.55
N MET A 190 2.59 -6.89 17.79
CA MET A 190 1.59 -6.33 18.72
C MET A 190 0.99 -5.00 18.23
N LEU A 191 1.80 -4.10 17.69
CA LEU A 191 1.33 -2.86 17.06
C LEU A 191 0.33 -3.16 15.94
N TYR A 192 0.67 -4.08 15.04
CA TYR A 192 -0.23 -4.49 13.97
C TYR A 192 -1.49 -5.18 14.49
N CYS A 193 -1.39 -6.04 15.51
CA CYS A 193 -2.56 -6.62 16.18
C CYS A 193 -3.54 -5.54 16.67
N VAL A 194 -3.02 -4.46 17.29
CA VAL A 194 -3.83 -3.33 17.74
C VAL A 194 -4.46 -2.57 16.57
N ILE A 195 -3.72 -2.33 15.49
CA ILE A 195 -4.22 -1.66 14.28
C ILE A 195 -5.33 -2.48 13.62
N PHE A 196 -5.13 -3.79 13.50
CA PHE A 196 -6.12 -4.67 12.89
C PHE A 196 -7.39 -4.76 13.72
N ARG A 197 -7.27 -4.84 15.04
CA ARG A 197 -8.41 -4.79 15.95
C ARG A 197 -9.17 -3.46 15.80
N LEU A 198 -8.46 -2.32 15.71
CA LEU A 198 -9.07 -1.02 15.46
C LEU A 198 -9.84 -1.00 14.12
N LEU A 199 -9.20 -1.43 13.04
CA LEU A 199 -9.81 -1.48 11.71
C LEU A 199 -11.07 -2.35 11.74
N ARG A 200 -10.99 -3.57 12.27
CA ARG A 200 -12.13 -4.49 12.39
C ARG A 200 -13.27 -3.89 13.22
N GLU A 201 -12.98 -3.43 14.43
CA GLU A 201 -14.02 -3.08 15.41
C GLU A 201 -14.62 -1.69 15.18
N LYS A 202 -13.90 -0.77 14.52
CA LYS A 202 -14.35 0.61 14.32
C LYS A 202 -14.65 0.95 12.87
N VAL A 203 -13.84 0.47 11.92
CA VAL A 203 -13.88 0.90 10.51
C VAL A 203 -14.61 -0.11 9.63
N HIS A 204 -14.10 -1.34 9.50
CA HIS A 204 -14.62 -2.38 8.61
C HIS A 204 -15.96 -2.97 9.10
N CYS A 205 -16.36 -2.72 10.34
CA CYS A 205 -17.71 -3.02 10.80
C CYS A 205 -18.77 -2.05 10.25
N ARG A 206 -18.37 -0.98 9.56
CA ARG A 206 -19.27 0.03 8.98
C ARG A 206 -19.56 -0.29 7.52
N ARG A 207 -20.77 0.05 7.07
CA ARG A 207 -21.25 -0.15 5.69
C ARG A 207 -21.08 -1.60 5.20
N CYS A 208 -21.25 -2.57 6.09
CA CYS A 208 -21.16 -3.98 5.74
C CYS A 208 -22.34 -4.37 4.82
N ARG A 209 -22.05 -4.93 3.65
CA ARG A 209 -23.08 -5.32 2.66
C ARG A 209 -22.65 -6.53 1.83
N ILE A 210 -23.62 -7.22 1.23
CA ILE A 210 -23.34 -8.29 0.27
C ILE A 210 -23.18 -7.66 -1.12
N PRO A 211 -22.13 -8.01 -1.89
CA PRO A 211 -22.00 -7.56 -3.28
C PRO A 211 -23.20 -7.94 -4.14
N LEU A 212 -23.65 -7.03 -5.01
CA LEU A 212 -24.68 -7.35 -6.02
C LEU A 212 -24.14 -8.21 -7.18
N ARG A 213 -22.83 -8.16 -7.44
CA ARG A 213 -22.17 -8.86 -8.54
C ARG A 213 -20.81 -9.39 -8.08
N PRO A 214 -20.32 -10.51 -8.64
CA PRO A 214 -18.96 -10.98 -8.40
C PRO A 214 -17.94 -9.91 -8.77
N THR A 215 -16.84 -9.88 -8.03
CA THR A 215 -15.85 -8.82 -8.11
C THR A 215 -14.46 -9.32 -8.45
N LEU A 216 -14.23 -10.63 -8.41
CA LEU A 216 -12.91 -11.20 -8.68
C LEU A 216 -12.32 -10.72 -10.02
N GLU A 217 -13.15 -10.73 -11.07
CA GLU A 217 -12.74 -10.40 -12.43
C GLU A 217 -12.42 -8.91 -12.58
N SER A 218 -13.31 -8.03 -12.10
CA SER A 218 -13.17 -6.56 -12.24
C SER A 218 -12.15 -5.96 -11.28
N SER A 219 -12.10 -6.45 -10.04
CA SER A 219 -11.32 -5.84 -8.95
C SER A 219 -9.91 -6.40 -8.83
N TYR A 220 -9.67 -7.63 -9.28
CA TYR A 220 -8.35 -8.27 -9.18
C TYR A 220 -7.79 -8.71 -10.54
N PHE A 221 -8.44 -9.62 -11.26
CA PHE A 221 -7.82 -10.24 -12.45
C PHE A 221 -7.59 -9.26 -13.60
N ASN A 222 -8.63 -8.58 -14.08
CA ASN A 222 -8.50 -7.58 -15.15
C ASN A 222 -7.59 -6.43 -14.72
N LYS A 223 -7.67 -6.02 -13.45
CA LYS A 223 -6.83 -4.95 -12.90
C LYS A 223 -5.35 -5.33 -12.96
N ILE A 224 -4.99 -6.56 -12.62
CA ILE A 224 -3.62 -7.07 -12.73
C ILE A 224 -3.16 -7.04 -14.19
N GLU A 225 -3.95 -7.62 -15.10
CA GLU A 225 -3.60 -7.69 -16.53
C GLU A 225 -3.40 -6.31 -17.14
N GLN A 226 -4.33 -5.38 -16.88
CA GLN A 226 -4.23 -4.00 -17.34
C GLN A 226 -2.97 -3.30 -16.81
N ARG A 227 -2.62 -3.55 -15.54
CA ARG A 227 -1.43 -2.96 -14.91
C ARG A 227 -0.14 -3.59 -15.39
N MET A 228 -0.10 -4.89 -15.67
CA MET A 228 1.07 -5.52 -16.29
C MET A 228 1.24 -5.09 -17.75
N ALA A 229 0.15 -4.94 -18.49
CA ALA A 229 0.20 -4.35 -19.82
C ALA A 229 0.72 -2.90 -19.77
N LEU A 230 0.36 -2.13 -18.73
CA LEU A 230 0.94 -0.81 -18.49
C LEU A 230 2.44 -0.90 -18.17
N ALA A 231 2.85 -1.78 -17.26
CA ALA A 231 4.27 -1.98 -16.93
C ALA A 231 5.11 -2.31 -18.17
N ARG A 232 4.64 -3.22 -19.01
CA ARG A 232 5.27 -3.59 -20.29
C ARG A 232 5.37 -2.44 -21.28
N ARG A 233 4.35 -1.56 -21.37
CA ARG A 233 4.43 -0.38 -22.23
C ARG A 233 5.41 0.66 -21.69
N THR A 234 5.53 0.78 -20.37
CA THR A 234 6.42 1.75 -19.71
C THR A 234 7.88 1.33 -19.76
N ALA A 235 8.17 0.04 -19.58
CA ALA A 235 9.51 -0.52 -19.50
C ALA A 235 9.57 -1.89 -20.22
N PRO A 236 9.48 -1.92 -21.57
CA PRO A 236 9.41 -3.15 -22.36
C PRO A 236 10.63 -4.07 -22.27
N GLU A 237 11.83 -3.58 -21.94
CA GLU A 237 13.02 -4.41 -21.73
C GLU A 237 12.97 -5.10 -20.36
N THR A 238 12.58 -4.36 -19.32
CA THR A 238 12.41 -4.88 -17.95
C THR A 238 11.22 -5.83 -17.85
N PHE A 239 10.05 -5.40 -18.33
CA PHE A 239 8.80 -6.16 -18.35
C PHE A 239 8.58 -6.77 -19.74
N SER A 240 9.58 -7.52 -20.19
CA SER A 240 9.62 -8.14 -21.50
C SER A 240 8.54 -9.20 -21.70
N SER A 241 8.30 -9.57 -22.96
CA SER A 241 7.44 -10.71 -23.29
C SER A 241 7.94 -11.99 -22.63
N ASP A 242 9.26 -12.20 -22.59
CA ASP A 242 9.85 -13.39 -21.99
C ASP A 242 9.57 -13.46 -20.48
N LEU A 243 9.56 -12.32 -19.79
CA LEU A 243 9.19 -12.28 -18.37
C LEU A 243 7.70 -12.54 -18.13
N LEU A 244 6.82 -11.94 -18.93
CA LEU A 244 5.38 -11.92 -18.65
C LEU A 244 4.61 -13.09 -19.26
N GLU A 245 5.07 -13.63 -20.39
CA GLU A 245 4.36 -14.67 -21.15
C GLU A 245 4.89 -16.09 -20.88
N SER A 246 6.01 -16.24 -20.17
CA SER A 246 6.50 -17.57 -19.79
C SER A 246 5.49 -18.30 -18.90
N ASP A 247 5.43 -19.62 -19.00
CA ASP A 247 4.54 -20.42 -18.14
C ASP A 247 5.07 -20.54 -16.70
N SER A 248 6.39 -20.46 -16.54
CA SER A 248 7.10 -20.58 -15.25
C SER A 248 8.12 -19.47 -15.07
N ILE A 249 8.49 -19.24 -13.81
CA ILE A 249 9.52 -18.30 -13.39
C ILE A 249 10.28 -18.90 -12.22
N ILE A 250 11.60 -18.72 -12.19
CA ILE A 250 12.44 -19.08 -11.05
C ILE A 250 12.61 -17.82 -10.19
N ILE A 251 12.30 -17.93 -8.89
CA ILE A 251 12.52 -16.85 -7.93
C ILE A 251 13.33 -17.42 -6.77
N ASN A 252 14.51 -16.87 -6.51
CA ASN A 252 15.41 -17.33 -5.43
C ASN A 252 15.60 -18.86 -5.44
N ASN A 253 15.93 -19.42 -6.61
CA ASN A 253 16.16 -20.85 -6.85
C ASN A 253 14.93 -21.78 -6.70
N ARG A 254 13.71 -21.23 -6.63
CA ARG A 254 12.46 -22.01 -6.62
C ARG A 254 11.65 -21.75 -7.87
N ILE A 255 11.09 -22.81 -8.45
CA ILE A 255 10.24 -22.72 -9.64
C ILE A 255 8.80 -22.41 -9.22
N TYR A 256 8.22 -21.40 -9.83
CA TYR A 256 6.84 -20.96 -9.64
C TYR A 256 6.08 -20.98 -10.97
N ARG A 257 4.75 -21.09 -10.89
CA ARG A 257 3.89 -20.75 -12.04
C ARG A 257 3.93 -19.25 -12.21
N ASN A 258 4.04 -18.80 -13.45
CA ASN A 258 4.03 -17.38 -13.75
C ASN A 258 2.60 -16.84 -13.87
N LEU A 259 2.48 -15.51 -14.00
CA LEU A 259 1.20 -14.79 -13.89
C LEU A 259 0.10 -15.33 -14.80
N LYS A 260 0.38 -15.52 -16.09
CA LYS A 260 -0.61 -16.00 -17.07
C LYS A 260 -1.21 -17.35 -16.69
N VAL A 261 -0.36 -18.28 -16.24
CA VAL A 261 -0.79 -19.60 -15.78
C VAL A 261 -1.60 -19.49 -14.50
N LEU A 262 -1.17 -18.65 -13.54
CA LEU A 262 -1.89 -18.41 -12.29
C LEU A 262 -3.30 -17.88 -12.54
N LEU A 263 -3.45 -16.82 -13.34
CA LEU A 263 -4.77 -16.24 -13.63
C LEU A 263 -5.68 -17.23 -14.35
N ARG A 264 -5.14 -18.04 -15.28
CA ARG A 264 -5.89 -19.12 -15.92
C ARG A 264 -6.38 -20.16 -14.92
N GLU A 265 -5.53 -20.57 -13.97
CA GLU A 265 -5.87 -21.57 -12.94
C GLU A 265 -6.95 -21.05 -11.98
N PHE A 266 -6.88 -19.78 -11.56
CA PHE A 266 -7.93 -19.18 -10.74
C PHE A 266 -9.25 -19.12 -11.51
N ARG A 267 -9.23 -18.62 -12.76
CA ARG A 267 -10.44 -18.49 -13.61
C ARG A 267 -11.10 -19.81 -13.98
N ALA A 268 -10.31 -20.87 -14.15
CA ALA A 268 -10.82 -22.16 -14.62
C ALA A 268 -11.61 -22.94 -13.57
N ASN A 269 -11.57 -22.54 -12.29
CA ASN A 269 -12.16 -23.30 -11.20
C ASN A 269 -13.21 -22.49 -10.42
N ARG A 270 -14.47 -22.88 -10.60
CA ARG A 270 -15.61 -22.25 -9.92
C ARG A 270 -15.52 -22.31 -8.39
N VAL A 271 -15.01 -23.40 -7.82
CA VAL A 271 -14.85 -23.53 -6.36
C VAL A 271 -13.86 -22.48 -5.84
N TYR A 272 -12.79 -22.20 -6.60
CA TYR A 272 -11.84 -21.15 -6.21
C TYR A 272 -12.52 -19.78 -6.22
N HIS A 273 -13.40 -19.52 -7.18
CA HIS A 273 -14.18 -18.28 -7.19
C HIS A 273 -15.07 -18.16 -5.96
N GLU A 274 -15.80 -19.21 -5.59
CA GLU A 274 -16.67 -19.21 -4.41
C GLU A 274 -15.90 -18.99 -3.11
N ILE A 275 -14.68 -19.55 -3.00
CA ILE A 275 -13.80 -19.36 -1.84
C ILE A 275 -13.21 -17.94 -1.81
N LEU A 276 -12.74 -17.44 -2.95
CA LEU A 276 -12.00 -16.18 -3.05
C LEU A 276 -12.91 -14.94 -3.08
N GLU A 277 -14.14 -15.08 -3.56
CA GLU A 277 -15.09 -13.97 -3.57
C GLU A 277 -15.48 -13.59 -2.13
N PRO A 278 -15.28 -12.33 -1.72
CA PRO A 278 -15.65 -11.87 -0.40
C PRO A 278 -17.17 -11.91 -0.24
N ARG A 279 -17.64 -12.50 0.86
CA ARG A 279 -19.09 -12.57 1.17
C ARG A 279 -19.67 -11.19 1.49
N TYR A 280 -18.86 -10.31 2.07
CA TYR A 280 -19.26 -8.98 2.49
C TYR A 280 -18.22 -7.94 2.08
N HIS A 281 -18.71 -6.78 1.67
CA HIS A 281 -17.91 -5.56 1.46
C HIS A 281 -18.14 -4.64 2.66
N SER A 282 -17.15 -3.82 2.98
CA SER A 282 -17.22 -2.89 4.11
C SER A 282 -16.66 -1.52 3.78
N LEU A 283 -16.79 -0.58 4.71
CA LEU A 283 -16.02 0.65 4.67
C LEU A 283 -14.54 0.34 4.86
N VAL A 284 -13.73 0.63 3.85
CA VAL A 284 -12.32 0.25 3.81
C VAL A 284 -11.37 1.44 3.80
N MET A 285 -10.20 1.28 4.41
CA MET A 285 -9.11 2.23 4.28
C MET A 285 -8.12 1.81 3.19
N GLY A 286 -8.46 2.16 1.95
CA GLY A 286 -7.84 1.63 0.73
C GLY A 286 -6.34 1.89 0.52
N ASP A 287 -5.57 2.39 1.50
CA ASP A 287 -4.13 2.64 1.42
C ASP A 287 -3.41 2.62 2.79
N THR A 288 -3.55 1.56 3.57
CA THR A 288 -2.90 1.36 4.90
C THR A 288 -1.41 0.99 4.83
N ASN A 289 -0.66 1.65 3.96
CA ASN A 289 0.79 1.53 3.90
C ASN A 289 1.43 2.13 5.16
N THR A 290 2.68 1.77 5.49
CA THR A 290 3.36 2.20 6.72
C THR A 290 3.47 3.72 6.87
N GLU A 291 3.50 4.46 5.76
CA GLU A 291 3.50 5.92 5.67
C GLU A 291 2.12 6.56 5.94
N ASN A 292 1.05 5.78 5.78
CA ASN A 292 -0.34 6.26 5.89
C ASN A 292 -0.98 5.94 7.24
N ILE A 293 -0.25 5.34 8.17
CA ILE A 293 -0.70 5.12 9.55
C ILE A 293 0.20 5.93 10.49
N LYS A 294 -0.41 6.81 11.27
CA LYS A 294 0.28 7.70 12.22
C LYS A 294 0.08 7.21 13.65
N ILE A 295 1.16 7.31 14.42
CA ILE A 295 1.20 7.09 15.87
C ILE A 295 1.38 8.47 16.52
N GLY A 296 0.33 8.97 17.18
CA GLY A 296 0.39 10.27 17.86
C GLY A 296 1.22 10.22 19.13
N ASN A 297 1.15 9.10 19.87
CA ASN A 297 1.90 8.88 21.10
C ASN A 297 2.72 7.59 21.04
N ILE A 298 4.04 7.72 20.86
CA ILE A 298 4.96 6.58 20.79
C ILE A 298 5.38 6.04 22.16
N ARG A 299 5.07 6.74 23.26
CA ARG A 299 5.58 6.39 24.59
C ARG A 299 5.27 4.93 24.98
N PRO A 300 4.04 4.41 24.80
CA PRO A 300 3.73 3.03 25.15
C PRO A 300 4.55 2.00 24.34
N LEU A 301 4.89 2.31 23.08
CA LEU A 301 5.75 1.44 22.26
C LEU A 301 7.19 1.44 22.78
N LEU A 302 7.73 2.61 23.15
CA LEU A 302 9.07 2.72 23.71
C LEU A 302 9.17 1.98 25.06
N ASP A 303 8.14 2.05 25.89
CA ASP A 303 8.09 1.33 27.16
C ASP A 303 7.98 -0.19 26.92
N ALA A 304 7.20 -0.64 25.93
CA ALA A 304 7.15 -2.05 25.54
C ALA A 304 8.50 -2.57 25.00
N MET A 305 9.26 -1.75 24.27
CA MET A 305 10.59 -2.13 23.79
C MET A 305 11.60 -2.39 24.91
N ALA A 306 11.40 -1.80 26.10
CA ALA A 306 12.28 -1.98 27.25
C ALA A 306 11.93 -3.23 28.11
N ARG A 307 10.81 -3.90 27.81
CA ARG A 307 10.31 -5.08 28.54
C ARG A 307 10.77 -6.37 27.87
N ASP A 308 11.11 -7.40 28.63
CA ASP A 308 11.43 -8.74 28.10
C ASP A 308 10.30 -9.77 28.25
N ASP A 309 9.24 -9.40 28.97
CA ASP A 309 8.12 -10.26 29.36
C ASP A 309 6.84 -10.06 28.50
N LEU A 310 7.00 -9.54 27.28
CA LEU A 310 5.87 -9.24 26.40
C LEU A 310 5.09 -10.51 26.03
N SER A 311 3.76 -10.47 26.19
CA SER A 311 2.85 -11.53 25.79
C SER A 311 1.63 -10.96 25.07
N PHE A 312 1.09 -11.69 24.09
CA PHE A 312 -0.15 -11.32 23.41
C PHE A 312 -1.38 -11.44 24.33
N ASP A 313 -1.28 -12.19 25.42
CA ASP A 313 -2.32 -12.26 26.45
C ASP A 313 -2.49 -10.93 27.20
N ASP A 314 -1.43 -10.11 27.24
CA ASP A 314 -1.39 -8.81 27.91
C ASP A 314 -0.64 -7.78 27.03
N ILE A 315 -1.28 -7.39 25.92
CA ILE A 315 -0.72 -6.35 25.03
C ILE A 315 -0.70 -5.01 25.81
N PRO A 316 0.48 -4.39 26.02
CA PRO A 316 0.64 -3.31 26.99
C PRO A 316 0.16 -1.93 26.51
N PHE A 317 -0.55 -1.88 25.38
CA PHE A 317 -1.05 -0.65 24.80
C PHE A 317 -2.30 -0.88 23.95
N THR A 318 -3.09 0.18 23.81
CA THR A 318 -4.31 0.25 23.02
C THR A 318 -4.17 1.22 21.86
N ALA A 319 -5.08 1.14 20.89
CA ALA A 319 -5.06 2.04 19.73
C ALA A 319 -5.30 3.51 20.14
N ASP A 320 -6.06 3.73 21.21
CA ASP A 320 -6.36 5.06 21.72
C ASP A 320 -5.17 5.66 22.46
N GLU A 321 -4.44 4.88 23.29
CA GLU A 321 -3.21 5.32 23.95
C GLU A 321 -2.08 5.67 22.96
N LEU A 322 -2.01 4.93 21.85
CA LEU A 322 -1.09 5.20 20.75
C LEU A 322 -1.55 6.36 19.85
N GLU A 323 -2.80 6.81 20.02
CA GLU A 323 -3.45 7.81 19.18
C GLU A 323 -3.37 7.44 17.69
N ILE A 324 -3.72 6.20 17.33
CA ILE A 324 -3.63 5.72 15.94
C ILE A 324 -4.56 6.56 15.05
N ARG A 325 -4.00 7.07 13.95
CA ARG A 325 -4.72 7.83 12.92
C ARG A 325 -4.33 7.37 11.52
N PHE A 326 -5.21 7.62 10.58
CA PHE A 326 -5.13 7.12 9.21
C PHE A 326 -5.06 8.28 8.23
N LEU A 327 -4.13 8.22 7.28
CA LEU A 327 -3.95 9.18 6.20
C LEU A 327 -4.30 8.58 4.84
N ASP A 328 -4.58 9.48 3.90
CA ASP A 328 -4.78 9.14 2.49
C ASP A 328 -5.73 7.96 2.21
N PRO A 329 -6.93 7.89 2.85
CA PRO A 329 -7.81 6.75 2.60
C PRO A 329 -8.24 6.78 1.14
N ARG A 330 -7.87 5.73 0.39
CA ARG A 330 -8.26 5.62 -1.01
C ARG A 330 -9.68 5.09 -1.11
N ALA A 331 -10.50 5.83 -1.83
CA ALA A 331 -11.87 5.48 -2.13
C ALA A 331 -11.94 4.65 -3.42
N ILE A 332 -11.36 3.44 -3.41
CA ILE A 332 -11.19 2.63 -4.63
C ILE A 332 -12.53 2.14 -5.21
N GLY A 333 -13.65 2.19 -4.45
CA GLY A 333 -15.01 1.93 -4.91
C GLY A 333 -16.01 3.11 -4.82
N PHE A 334 -15.63 4.28 -4.32
CA PHE A 334 -16.61 5.37 -4.08
C PHE A 334 -16.98 6.10 -5.39
N HIS A 335 -18.27 6.12 -5.74
CA HIS A 335 -18.82 6.81 -6.92
C HIS A 335 -19.57 8.10 -6.52
N ILE A 336 -19.42 9.14 -7.35
CA ILE A 336 -19.67 10.57 -7.06
C ILE A 336 -21.16 10.96 -6.94
N ASP A 337 -22.09 10.13 -7.41
CA ASP A 337 -23.46 10.61 -7.66
C ASP A 337 -24.40 10.57 -6.44
N GLY A 338 -23.88 10.37 -5.22
CA GLY A 338 -24.67 10.42 -3.99
C GLY A 338 -25.69 9.29 -3.81
N ASP A 339 -25.92 8.49 -4.84
CA ASP A 339 -26.66 7.24 -4.79
C ASP A 339 -25.79 6.14 -4.20
N ASP A 340 -26.40 5.35 -3.32
CA ASP A 340 -25.83 4.08 -2.90
C ASP A 340 -25.79 3.12 -4.10
N THR A 341 -24.70 3.15 -4.86
CA THR A 341 -24.50 2.29 -6.04
C THR A 341 -24.42 0.79 -5.72
N CYS A 342 -24.40 0.41 -4.44
CA CYS A 342 -24.07 -0.95 -3.99
C CYS A 342 -22.66 -1.42 -4.39
N VAL A 343 -21.76 -0.51 -4.75
CA VAL A 343 -20.37 -0.77 -5.16
C VAL A 343 -19.38 -0.13 -4.16
N ASP A 344 -19.51 -0.43 -2.86
CA ASP A 344 -18.39 -0.17 -1.95
C ASP A 344 -17.34 -1.22 -2.32
N ASP A 345 -16.06 -0.89 -2.12
CA ASP A 345 -14.97 -1.72 -2.60
C ASP A 345 -15.18 -3.18 -2.12
N PRO A 346 -15.17 -4.16 -3.02
CA PRO A 346 -15.11 -5.57 -2.67
C PRO A 346 -14.01 -5.97 -1.73
N MET A 347 -13.02 -5.11 -1.59
CA MET A 347 -11.95 -5.34 -0.66
C MET A 347 -12.48 -5.64 0.75
N TYR A 348 -12.31 -6.89 1.14
CA TYR A 348 -11.80 -7.20 2.46
C TYR A 348 -10.45 -6.46 2.57
N ASP A 349 -10.45 -5.18 2.97
CA ASP A 349 -9.24 -4.36 2.89
C ASP A 349 -8.23 -4.73 3.97
N ASN A 350 -7.03 -4.85 3.46
CA ASN A 350 -6.02 -5.80 3.82
C ASN A 350 -4.63 -5.19 3.63
N LYS A 351 -4.54 -3.91 3.29
CA LYS A 351 -3.26 -3.27 3.08
C LYS A 351 -2.35 -3.14 4.31
N PRO A 352 -2.79 -3.20 5.59
CA PRO A 352 -1.79 -3.22 6.65
C PRO A 352 -1.07 -4.57 6.67
N TRP A 353 -1.58 -5.63 6.01
CA TRP A 353 -0.95 -6.95 5.98
C TRP A 353 0.36 -7.01 5.19
N HIS A 354 0.47 -6.30 4.06
CA HIS A 354 1.71 -6.33 3.28
C HIS A 354 2.87 -5.61 3.96
N ASN A 355 2.54 -4.85 4.99
CA ASN A 355 3.48 -4.21 5.89
C ASN A 355 3.67 -5.00 7.20
N SER A 356 2.63 -5.70 7.68
CA SER A 356 2.69 -6.41 8.96
C SER A 356 3.64 -7.61 8.97
N LEU A 357 4.03 -8.11 7.81
CA LEU A 357 5.06 -9.14 7.66
C LEU A 357 6.38 -8.57 7.12
N GLY A 358 6.48 -7.25 6.92
CA GLY A 358 7.68 -6.57 6.45
C GLY A 358 7.98 -6.70 4.97
N ASN A 359 7.25 -7.53 4.21
CA ASN A 359 7.55 -7.81 2.78
C ASN A 359 7.68 -6.52 1.95
N TYR A 360 6.78 -5.56 2.14
CA TYR A 360 6.85 -4.30 1.41
C TYR A 360 7.95 -3.37 1.94
N ASP A 361 8.05 -3.15 3.25
CA ASP A 361 9.06 -2.26 3.85
C ASP A 361 10.49 -2.70 3.49
N MET A 362 10.76 -4.01 3.51
CA MET A 362 12.05 -4.59 3.13
C MET A 362 12.43 -4.29 1.68
N ILE A 363 11.45 -4.15 0.77
CA ILE A 363 11.65 -3.85 -0.65
C ILE A 363 11.55 -2.34 -0.92
N HIS A 364 10.78 -1.59 -0.14
CA HIS A 364 10.43 -0.20 -0.43
C HIS A 364 11.67 0.69 -0.50
N GLY A 365 12.60 0.52 0.44
CA GLY A 365 13.82 1.33 0.52
C GLY A 365 14.96 0.91 -0.41
N GLU A 366 14.75 -0.07 -1.30
CA GLU A 366 15.76 -0.59 -2.24
C GLU A 366 17.06 -1.08 -1.56
N HIS A 367 16.96 -1.54 -0.31
CA HIS A 367 18.06 -2.18 0.44
C HIS A 367 18.25 -3.66 0.04
N PHE A 368 18.34 -3.91 -1.26
CA PHE A 368 18.55 -5.23 -1.84
C PHE A 368 19.14 -5.12 -3.25
N ASP A 369 19.78 -6.20 -3.70
CA ASP A 369 20.17 -6.39 -5.08
C ASP A 369 19.22 -7.38 -5.77
N LEU A 370 18.92 -7.11 -7.04
CA LEU A 370 18.13 -8.00 -7.87
C LEU A 370 18.78 -8.19 -9.25
N SER A 371 18.80 -9.45 -9.68
CA SER A 371 19.19 -9.84 -11.03
C SER A 371 18.05 -10.60 -11.71
N LEU A 372 17.93 -10.40 -13.02
CA LEU A 372 17.01 -11.11 -13.89
C LEU A 372 17.79 -11.66 -15.07
N VAL A 373 17.71 -12.97 -15.29
CA VAL A 373 18.33 -13.67 -16.43
C VAL A 373 17.27 -14.55 -17.08
N ILE A 374 17.17 -14.54 -18.40
CA ILE A 374 16.32 -15.50 -19.12
C ILE A 374 17.18 -16.69 -19.53
N ARG A 375 16.86 -17.90 -19.03
CA ARG A 375 17.55 -19.15 -19.39
C ARG A 375 16.57 -20.09 -20.08
N ASP A 376 16.84 -20.43 -21.33
CA ASP A 376 15.99 -21.33 -22.12
C ASP A 376 14.50 -20.91 -22.14
N GLY A 377 14.23 -19.61 -22.18
CA GLY A 377 12.88 -19.03 -22.15
C GLY A 377 12.22 -19.00 -20.77
N VAL A 378 12.92 -19.40 -19.71
CA VAL A 378 12.46 -19.29 -18.31
C VAL A 378 13.15 -18.11 -17.62
N PRO A 379 12.40 -17.12 -17.13
CA PRO A 379 12.95 -16.04 -16.33
C PRO A 379 13.46 -16.56 -14.99
N ASP A 380 14.67 -16.14 -14.60
CA ASP A 380 15.34 -16.46 -13.35
C ASP A 380 15.66 -15.16 -12.62
N LEU A 381 14.93 -14.92 -11.54
CA LEU A 381 15.00 -13.72 -10.72
C LEU A 381 15.61 -14.07 -9.36
N HIS A 382 16.73 -13.44 -9.04
CA HIS A 382 17.39 -13.61 -7.75
C HIS A 382 17.46 -12.27 -7.02
N ARG A 383 16.90 -12.25 -5.80
CA ARG A 383 16.85 -11.09 -4.89
C ARG A 383 17.64 -11.41 -3.62
N SER A 384 18.55 -10.53 -3.23
CA SER A 384 19.32 -10.62 -1.99
C SER A 384 19.23 -9.31 -1.22
N PHE A 385 18.71 -9.34 0.01
CA PHE A 385 18.68 -8.15 0.87
C PHE A 385 20.07 -7.81 1.41
N HIS A 386 20.37 -6.53 1.54
CA HIS A 386 21.62 -6.07 2.13
C HIS A 386 21.66 -6.42 3.63
N GLU A 387 22.83 -6.79 4.15
CA GLU A 387 23.00 -7.14 5.57
C GLU A 387 22.63 -5.99 6.53
N ASN A 388 22.79 -4.75 6.07
CA ASN A 388 22.48 -3.53 6.81
C ASN A 388 21.08 -2.96 6.51
N ASN A 389 20.17 -3.76 5.92
CA ASN A 389 18.80 -3.32 5.69
C ASN A 389 18.17 -2.90 7.03
N PRO A 390 17.74 -1.63 7.17
CA PRO A 390 17.34 -1.08 8.46
C PRO A 390 16.04 -1.70 9.01
N TYR A 391 15.28 -2.39 8.17
CA TYR A 391 14.02 -3.03 8.52
C TYR A 391 14.20 -4.48 9.00
N SER A 392 15.33 -5.14 8.69
CA SER A 392 15.56 -6.57 8.99
C SER A 392 15.37 -6.87 10.47
N LYS A 393 15.97 -6.07 11.37
CA LYS A 393 15.89 -6.29 12.83
C LYS A 393 14.45 -6.32 13.36
N SER A 394 13.54 -5.62 12.70
CA SER A 394 12.15 -5.51 13.12
C SER A 394 11.22 -6.51 12.46
N TYR A 395 11.63 -7.14 11.35
CA TYR A 395 10.79 -8.06 10.59
C TYR A 395 11.33 -9.49 10.50
N ASP A 396 12.61 -9.72 10.77
CA ASP A 396 13.18 -11.07 10.83
C ASP A 396 12.47 -11.89 11.91
N GLY A 397 11.86 -13.02 11.52
CA GLY A 397 11.08 -13.86 12.42
C GLY A 397 9.69 -13.33 12.78
N ILE A 398 9.23 -12.20 12.23
CA ILE A 398 7.90 -11.65 12.57
C ILE A 398 6.74 -12.62 12.29
N GLY A 399 6.91 -13.49 11.29
CA GLY A 399 5.95 -14.54 10.95
C GLY A 399 5.67 -15.52 12.10
N GLU A 400 6.58 -15.68 13.07
CA GLU A 400 6.37 -16.51 14.27
C GLU A 400 5.23 -15.97 15.16
N TYR A 401 4.97 -14.66 15.10
CA TYR A 401 3.91 -14.00 15.86
C TYR A 401 2.60 -13.86 15.09
N PHE A 402 2.55 -14.34 13.84
CA PHE A 402 1.36 -14.18 12.99
C PHE A 402 0.13 -14.84 13.61
N ALA A 403 0.21 -16.13 13.96
CA ALA A 403 -0.92 -16.85 14.56
C ALA A 403 -1.46 -16.17 15.83
N GLN A 404 -0.58 -15.69 16.71
CA GLN A 404 -0.97 -14.96 17.92
C GLN A 404 -1.62 -13.62 17.57
N SER A 405 -0.99 -12.82 16.71
CA SER A 405 -1.54 -11.55 16.24
C SER A 405 -2.93 -11.72 15.65
N MET A 406 -3.12 -12.74 14.80
CA MET A 406 -4.43 -13.04 14.21
C MET A 406 -5.43 -13.56 15.24
N THR A 407 -5.01 -14.44 16.14
CA THR A 407 -5.90 -14.95 17.19
C THR A 407 -6.44 -13.82 18.06
N HIS A 408 -5.61 -12.86 18.48
CA HIS A 408 -6.05 -11.75 19.31
C HIS A 408 -6.82 -10.68 18.54
N ALA A 409 -6.39 -10.35 17.32
CA ALA A 409 -7.06 -9.34 16.50
C ALA A 409 -8.42 -9.83 15.95
N TRP A 410 -8.62 -11.13 15.64
CA TRP A 410 -9.91 -11.70 15.22
C TRP A 410 -10.68 -12.45 16.32
N ARG A 411 -10.09 -12.65 17.51
CA ARG A 411 -10.65 -13.47 18.61
C ARG A 411 -10.89 -14.93 18.19
N LEU A 412 -9.99 -15.50 17.39
CA LEU A 412 -10.13 -16.84 16.75
C LEU A 412 -10.29 -17.99 17.74
N ASN A 413 -9.85 -17.81 18.99
CA ASN A 413 -9.94 -18.79 20.06
C ASN A 413 -11.29 -18.83 20.79
N THR A 414 -12.24 -17.95 20.44
CA THR A 414 -13.57 -17.95 21.06
C THR A 414 -14.54 -18.80 20.24
N ILE A 415 -15.37 -19.63 20.88
CA ILE A 415 -16.33 -20.52 20.18
C ILE A 415 -17.38 -19.74 19.37
N ASN A 416 -17.54 -18.44 19.67
CA ASN A 416 -18.37 -17.48 18.96
C ASN A 416 -17.53 -16.51 18.12
N ALA A 417 -16.32 -16.89 17.70
CA ALA A 417 -15.51 -16.06 16.82
C ALA A 417 -16.27 -15.86 15.50
N ASP A 418 -16.92 -14.71 15.37
CA ASP A 418 -17.75 -14.33 14.23
C ASP A 418 -17.08 -14.65 12.88
N ILE A 419 -15.75 -14.51 12.79
CA ILE A 419 -15.03 -14.71 11.53
C ILE A 419 -15.08 -16.15 11.01
N HIS A 420 -15.13 -17.19 11.85
CA HIS A 420 -15.20 -18.57 11.34
C HIS A 420 -16.56 -18.89 10.71
N HIS A 421 -17.61 -18.15 11.08
CA HIS A 421 -18.94 -18.24 10.49
C HIS A 421 -19.16 -17.24 9.34
N ILE A 422 -18.60 -16.04 9.47
CA ILE A 422 -18.74 -14.95 8.50
C ILE A 422 -17.78 -15.14 7.30
N ASP A 423 -16.56 -15.60 7.55
CA ASP A 423 -15.51 -15.84 6.56
C ASP A 423 -14.65 -17.08 6.91
N PRO A 424 -15.15 -18.31 6.67
CA PRO A 424 -14.42 -19.54 6.95
C PRO A 424 -13.11 -19.68 6.15
N HIS A 425 -12.94 -18.90 5.08
CA HIS A 425 -11.80 -18.97 4.16
C HIS A 425 -10.91 -17.73 4.23
N TRP A 426 -11.02 -16.93 5.31
CA TRP A 426 -10.34 -15.65 5.44
C TRP A 426 -8.83 -15.75 5.21
N LEU A 427 -8.20 -16.86 5.61
CA LEU A 427 -6.75 -17.05 5.48
C LEU A 427 -6.34 -17.21 4.01
N VAL A 428 -7.09 -17.99 3.23
CA VAL A 428 -6.82 -18.16 1.79
C VAL A 428 -7.07 -16.85 1.06
N ARG A 429 -8.15 -16.14 1.40
CA ARG A 429 -8.43 -14.80 0.85
C ARG A 429 -7.35 -13.79 1.22
N PHE A 430 -6.84 -13.82 2.45
CA PHE A 430 -5.72 -12.99 2.90
C PHE A 430 -4.50 -13.19 2.00
N VAL A 431 -4.06 -14.44 1.79
CA VAL A 431 -2.90 -14.76 0.96
C VAL A 431 -3.13 -14.36 -0.50
N PHE A 432 -4.33 -14.61 -1.03
CA PHE A 432 -4.71 -14.22 -2.38
C PHE A 432 -4.69 -12.69 -2.56
N LEU A 433 -5.27 -11.94 -1.62
CA LEU A 433 -5.30 -10.48 -1.65
C LEU A 433 -3.90 -9.86 -1.54
N MET A 434 -3.01 -10.46 -0.76
CA MET A 434 -1.60 -10.08 -0.73
C MET A 434 -0.96 -10.21 -2.12
N GLY A 435 -1.15 -11.36 -2.78
CA GLY A 435 -0.60 -11.60 -4.11
C GLY A 435 -1.18 -10.68 -5.18
N THR A 436 -2.49 -10.48 -5.20
CA THR A 436 -3.13 -9.56 -6.16
C THR A 436 -2.70 -8.10 -5.92
N HIS A 437 -2.51 -7.71 -4.66
CA HIS A 437 -2.04 -6.38 -4.32
C HIS A 437 -0.61 -6.12 -4.83
N PHE A 438 0.35 -6.99 -4.47
CA PHE A 438 1.73 -6.90 -4.97
C PHE A 438 1.76 -6.91 -6.49
N MET A 439 1.03 -7.82 -7.13
CA MET A 439 0.99 -7.92 -8.58
C MET A 439 0.43 -6.66 -9.26
N ALA A 440 -0.42 -5.90 -8.58
CA ALA A 440 -1.00 -4.68 -9.09
C ALA A 440 -0.12 -3.43 -8.82
N MET A 441 1.02 -3.54 -8.13
CA MET A 441 1.87 -2.39 -7.76
C MET A 441 3.05 -2.03 -8.69
N PRO A 442 3.60 -2.89 -9.58
CA PRO A 442 4.80 -2.55 -10.35
C PRO A 442 4.76 -1.21 -11.10
N PRO A 443 3.65 -0.82 -11.78
CA PRO A 443 3.61 0.46 -12.50
C PRO A 443 3.81 1.72 -11.66
N PHE A 444 3.65 1.62 -10.34
CA PHE A 444 3.77 2.74 -9.41
C PHE A 444 5.19 2.92 -8.88
N HIS A 445 6.10 2.01 -9.22
CA HIS A 445 7.41 1.89 -8.57
C HIS A 445 8.58 1.94 -9.55
N PHE A 446 8.34 2.39 -10.79
CA PHE A 446 9.43 2.63 -11.73
C PHE A 446 10.36 3.72 -11.20
N HIS A 447 11.65 3.41 -11.24
CA HIS A 447 12.70 4.39 -10.99
C HIS A 447 12.84 5.30 -12.20
N LYS A 448 12.95 6.59 -11.95
CA LYS A 448 13.29 7.61 -12.94
C LYS A 448 14.51 8.36 -12.43
N GLU A 449 15.41 8.70 -13.33
CA GLU A 449 16.52 9.59 -13.02
C GLU A 449 15.98 10.99 -12.68
N PRO A 450 16.78 11.85 -12.02
CA PRO A 450 16.37 13.20 -11.64
C PRO A 450 15.79 14.09 -12.73
N ASP A 451 16.17 13.85 -13.99
CA ASP A 451 15.67 14.59 -15.15
C ASP A 451 14.33 14.04 -15.67
N GLY A 452 13.77 13.02 -15.00
CA GLY A 452 12.54 12.33 -15.35
C GLY A 452 12.73 11.19 -16.36
N THR A 453 13.95 10.93 -16.83
CA THR A 453 14.25 9.85 -17.78
C THR A 453 14.08 8.49 -17.09
N LEU A 454 13.34 7.60 -17.74
CA LEU A 454 13.24 6.21 -17.31
C LEU A 454 14.33 5.40 -18.01
N ILE A 455 15.24 4.81 -17.22
CA ILE A 455 16.21 3.84 -17.74
C ILE A 455 15.58 2.45 -17.64
N ASP A 456 15.18 1.90 -18.78
CA ASP A 456 14.53 0.61 -18.88
C ASP A 456 15.56 -0.52 -18.86
N THR A 457 16.00 -0.91 -17.67
CA THR A 457 16.81 -2.12 -17.49
C THR A 457 16.41 -2.81 -16.20
N PRO A 458 16.46 -4.16 -16.12
CA PRO A 458 16.17 -4.88 -14.88
C PRO A 458 16.97 -4.40 -13.67
N ARG A 459 18.21 -3.94 -13.89
CA ARG A 459 19.09 -3.40 -12.84
C ARG A 459 18.65 -2.03 -12.33
N ARG A 460 18.09 -1.17 -13.18
CA ARG A 460 17.56 0.14 -12.76
C ARG A 460 16.13 0.04 -12.24
N GLN A 461 15.40 -0.99 -12.65
CA GLN A 461 14.01 -1.24 -12.30
C GLN A 461 13.86 -2.44 -11.34
N GLN A 462 14.75 -2.53 -10.35
CA GLN A 462 14.79 -3.65 -9.40
C GLN A 462 13.56 -3.69 -8.48
N ARG A 463 13.10 -2.54 -7.97
CA ARG A 463 11.90 -2.46 -7.12
C ARG A 463 10.63 -2.96 -7.78
N PRO A 464 10.22 -2.53 -8.99
CA PRO A 464 9.00 -3.04 -9.60
C PRO A 464 9.12 -4.54 -9.96
N LEU A 465 10.32 -5.04 -10.28
CA LEU A 465 10.58 -6.48 -10.45
C LEU A 465 10.48 -7.27 -9.13
N ALA A 466 11.01 -6.73 -8.04
CA ALA A 466 10.92 -7.36 -6.73
C ALA A 466 9.46 -7.45 -6.25
N ILE A 467 8.67 -6.41 -6.51
CA ILE A 467 7.23 -6.38 -6.25
C ILE A 467 6.48 -7.40 -7.12
N TYR A 468 6.83 -7.52 -8.40
CA TYR A 468 6.28 -8.56 -9.30
C TYR A 468 6.57 -9.97 -8.75
N ALA A 469 7.82 -10.23 -8.40
CA ALA A 469 8.26 -11.51 -7.83
C ALA A 469 7.49 -11.86 -6.54
N GLU A 470 7.32 -10.87 -5.66
CA GLU A 470 6.54 -11.02 -4.43
C GLU A 470 5.08 -11.41 -4.74
N GLY A 471 4.45 -10.75 -5.70
CA GLY A 471 3.09 -11.11 -6.15
C GLY A 471 2.99 -12.55 -6.69
N ILE A 472 3.99 -13.03 -7.45
CA ILE A 472 4.04 -14.42 -7.92
C ILE A 472 4.11 -15.41 -6.75
N ILE A 473 4.96 -15.14 -5.74
CA ILE A 473 5.11 -16.01 -4.58
C ILE A 473 3.79 -16.16 -3.84
N TRP A 474 3.13 -15.05 -3.53
CA TRP A 474 1.84 -15.03 -2.81
C TRP A 474 0.72 -15.70 -3.60
N LEU A 475 0.61 -15.45 -4.91
CA LEU A 475 -0.41 -16.08 -5.75
C LEU A 475 -0.20 -17.59 -5.90
N ASN A 476 1.04 -18.06 -6.01
CA ASN A 476 1.32 -19.51 -5.98
C ASN A 476 0.95 -20.12 -4.62
N LEU A 477 1.27 -19.44 -3.52
CA LEU A 477 0.89 -19.89 -2.18
C LEU A 477 -0.63 -20.00 -2.02
N ALA A 478 -1.39 -18.99 -2.47
CA ALA A 478 -2.85 -19.03 -2.45
C ALA A 478 -3.40 -20.20 -3.29
N LEU A 479 -2.83 -20.44 -4.47
CA LEU A 479 -3.23 -21.56 -5.32
C LEU A 479 -2.90 -22.92 -4.69
N ASP A 480 -1.75 -23.06 -4.04
CA ASP A 480 -1.37 -24.31 -3.36
C ASP A 480 -2.22 -24.56 -2.09
N MET A 481 -2.65 -23.51 -1.39
CA MET A 481 -3.66 -23.60 -0.33
C MET A 481 -5.01 -24.09 -0.87
N LEU A 482 -5.51 -23.50 -1.95
CA LEU A 482 -6.76 -23.92 -2.61
C LEU A 482 -6.70 -25.36 -3.13
N LYS A 483 -5.51 -25.84 -3.50
CA LYS A 483 -5.25 -27.23 -3.91
C LYS A 483 -5.04 -28.18 -2.72
N GLY A 484 -5.12 -27.70 -1.49
CA GLY A 484 -4.90 -28.49 -0.28
C GLY A 484 -3.46 -28.97 -0.07
N LYS A 485 -2.49 -28.39 -0.79
CA LYS A 485 -1.06 -28.72 -0.65
C LYS A 485 -0.40 -28.01 0.52
N VAL A 486 -0.94 -26.86 0.90
CA VAL A 486 -0.55 -26.10 2.08
C VAL A 486 -1.72 -26.09 3.05
N VAL A 487 -1.55 -26.75 4.19
CA VAL A 487 -2.58 -26.92 5.22
C VAL A 487 -2.40 -25.97 6.41
N GLU A 488 -1.28 -25.25 6.46
CA GLU A 488 -0.95 -24.30 7.53
C GLU A 488 -0.16 -23.11 6.96
N PHE A 489 -0.38 -21.93 7.52
CA PHE A 489 0.39 -20.73 7.25
C PHE A 489 0.72 -19.99 8.54
N HIS A 490 2.02 -19.90 8.84
CA HIS A 490 2.55 -19.25 10.05
C HIS A 490 1.77 -19.61 11.33
N GLY A 491 1.54 -20.91 11.57
CA GLY A 491 0.84 -21.41 12.75
C GLY A 491 -0.69 -21.34 12.70
N VAL A 492 -1.30 -20.92 11.58
CA VAL A 492 -2.76 -20.91 11.39
C VAL A 492 -3.16 -21.97 10.37
N HIS A 493 -4.12 -22.82 10.73
CA HIS A 493 -4.64 -23.87 9.85
C HIS A 493 -5.45 -23.30 8.68
N VAL A 494 -5.25 -23.85 7.48
CA VAL A 494 -5.95 -23.49 6.25
C VAL A 494 -7.23 -24.32 6.13
N ASN A 495 -8.40 -23.67 6.24
CA ASN A 495 -9.69 -24.34 6.07
C ASN A 495 -10.25 -24.15 4.66
N ILE A 496 -10.29 -25.24 3.87
CA ILE A 496 -10.88 -25.28 2.53
C ILE A 496 -12.04 -26.30 2.40
N ASN A 497 -12.31 -27.08 3.46
CA ASN A 497 -13.26 -28.20 3.43
C ASN A 497 -14.70 -27.80 3.79
N SER A 498 -14.91 -26.56 4.23
CA SER A 498 -16.22 -26.01 4.54
C SER A 498 -16.73 -25.17 3.38
N ILE A 499 -17.19 -25.78 2.29
CA ILE A 499 -18.22 -25.15 1.46
C ILE A 499 -19.54 -25.55 2.11
N PRO A 500 -20.21 -24.70 2.89
CA PRO A 500 -21.45 -25.12 3.52
C PRO A 500 -22.53 -25.24 2.45
N ASP A 501 -23.23 -26.37 2.40
CA ASP A 501 -24.54 -26.54 1.73
C ASP A 501 -25.66 -25.66 2.36
N ALA A 502 -25.34 -24.53 3.00
CA ALA A 502 -26.24 -23.80 3.89
C ALA A 502 -26.73 -22.47 3.29
N VAL A 503 -27.75 -22.54 2.43
CA VAL A 503 -28.54 -21.38 1.98
C VAL A 503 -29.64 -20.97 2.99
N GLN A 504 -29.80 -21.62 4.14
CA GLN A 504 -31.10 -21.54 4.85
C GLN A 504 -31.13 -20.97 6.29
N THR A 505 -30.13 -20.29 6.85
CA THR A 505 -30.19 -20.00 8.31
C THR A 505 -29.59 -18.69 8.82
N TYR A 506 -29.72 -17.58 8.07
CA TYR A 506 -29.46 -16.24 8.64
C TYR A 506 -30.47 -15.15 8.24
N CYS A 507 -31.60 -15.53 7.64
CA CYS A 507 -32.73 -14.61 7.39
C CYS A 507 -33.65 -14.44 8.61
N ASP A 508 -33.48 -15.20 9.69
CA ASP A 508 -34.41 -15.19 10.84
C ASP A 508 -34.05 -14.21 11.97
N LEU A 509 -32.99 -13.39 11.81
CA LEU A 509 -32.64 -12.32 12.76
C LEU A 509 -32.88 -10.90 12.20
N GLY A 510 -33.45 -10.77 10.99
CA GLY A 510 -33.87 -9.50 10.38
C GLY A 510 -35.37 -9.20 10.49
N ASN A 511 -36.19 -10.11 11.02
CA ASN A 511 -37.65 -9.95 11.14
C ASN A 511 -38.06 -9.18 12.40
N ALA A 512 -37.51 -7.98 12.56
CA ALA A 512 -38.16 -6.92 13.31
C ALA A 512 -38.28 -5.70 12.38
N THR A 513 -39.42 -5.67 11.69
CA THR A 513 -40.02 -4.54 10.95
C THR A 513 -39.25 -4.01 9.73
N ALA A 514 -39.51 -4.60 8.56
CA ALA A 514 -39.52 -3.87 7.29
C ALA A 514 -40.65 -4.44 6.39
N ASP A 515 -41.48 -3.54 5.91
CA ASP A 515 -42.71 -3.77 5.14
C ASP A 515 -42.48 -4.60 3.86
N ILE A 516 -43.47 -5.43 3.57
CA ILE A 516 -43.56 -6.35 2.43
C ILE A 516 -43.99 -5.56 1.19
N ASP A 517 -43.11 -5.41 0.19
CA ASP A 517 -43.50 -5.23 -1.24
C ASP A 517 -42.30 -5.23 -2.20
N THR A 518 -41.47 -6.29 -2.23
CA THR A 518 -40.37 -6.36 -3.24
C THR A 518 -40.01 -7.77 -3.73
N VAL A 519 -40.96 -8.71 -3.78
CA VAL A 519 -40.70 -10.10 -4.26
C VAL A 519 -41.10 -10.31 -5.74
N ALA A 520 -41.51 -9.27 -6.47
CA ALA A 520 -41.98 -9.41 -7.86
C ALA A 520 -41.06 -8.73 -8.89
N MET A 521 -39.76 -9.07 -8.95
CA MET A 521 -38.91 -8.61 -10.07
C MET A 521 -37.70 -9.51 -10.43
N TYR A 522 -37.72 -10.80 -10.11
CA TYR A 522 -36.72 -11.75 -10.63
C TYR A 522 -37.36 -12.71 -11.62
N GLY A 523 -37.33 -12.31 -12.90
CA GLY A 523 -37.81 -13.13 -14.00
C GLY A 523 -37.65 -12.44 -15.33
N ARG A 524 -36.41 -12.20 -15.78
CA ARG A 524 -36.04 -12.15 -17.20
C ARG A 524 -34.52 -12.28 -17.36
N THR A 525 -34.17 -13.09 -18.35
CA THR A 525 -32.90 -13.73 -18.63
C THR A 525 -31.86 -12.76 -19.19
N ALA A 526 -30.60 -13.00 -18.80
CA ALA A 526 -29.41 -12.43 -19.39
C ALA A 526 -29.20 -13.00 -20.79
N ASP A 527 -29.52 -12.22 -21.82
CA ASP A 527 -29.08 -12.38 -23.22
C ASP A 527 -29.68 -11.21 -24.01
N GLU A 528 -29.11 -10.00 -23.93
CA GLU A 528 -29.32 -8.86 -24.86
C GLU A 528 -28.69 -7.56 -24.34
N GLU A 529 -27.37 -7.50 -24.07
CA GLU A 529 -26.71 -6.19 -23.87
C GLU A 529 -25.18 -6.17 -24.12
N TYR A 530 -24.71 -6.89 -25.14
CA TYR A 530 -23.29 -6.90 -25.56
C TYR A 530 -23.03 -6.30 -26.94
N SER A 531 -23.85 -5.34 -27.36
CA SER A 531 -23.66 -4.63 -28.64
C SER A 531 -23.86 -3.12 -28.52
N SER A 532 -23.08 -2.50 -27.65
CA SER A 532 -22.51 -1.15 -27.78
C SER A 532 -21.77 -0.84 -26.49
N TRP A 533 -20.43 -0.78 -26.48
CA TRP A 533 -19.57 0.10 -25.66
C TRP A 533 -18.10 -0.23 -25.91
#